data_AF-A0A832NIM3-F1
#
_entry.id   AF-A0A832NIM3-F1
#
_cell.length_a   1.000
_cell.length_b   1.000
_cell.length_c   1.000
_cell.angle_alpha   90.00
_cell.angle_beta   90.00
_cell.angle_gamma   90.00
#
_symmetry.space_group_name_H-M   'P 1'
#
loop_
_entity.id
_entity.type
_entity.pdbx_description
1 polymer ?
#
loop_
_entity_poly.entity_id
_entity_poly.type
_entity_poly.pdbx_seq_one_letter_code
_entity_poly.pdbx_strand_id
1 'polypeptide(L)'
;APPTILGHFGGGLALSLYTNGLLLANNIIASNSSGIWRESYFTNQPVLLHNCVHNSNANYINLSAGVGDMQADPRFVNRAAGDFHVLAGSPCIDAGTNLFAPAADFEGVARPLDGDANGIVRWDIGAFEFVHPTADTDGDGMKDADEVIAGTDPSNEDDFLRIERISVVGTNGLLEFNSQAGRLYGIVASPTLTASNLWASVTNGIPGTGALLAAPVSITSTQHFYRLQVRLSP
;
A
#
# COMPACT_ATOMS: atom_id res chain seq x y z
N ALA A 1 -11.52 5.53 6.38
CA ALA A 1 -11.01 5.33 5.02
C ALA A 1 -11.68 6.36 4.10
N PRO A 2 -10.92 7.10 3.25
CA PRO A 2 -11.51 7.87 2.17
C PRO A 2 -12.27 6.92 1.22
N PRO A 3 -13.54 7.19 0.89
CA PRO A 3 -14.32 6.34 -0.01
C PRO A 3 -14.02 6.59 -1.50
N THR A 4 -14.05 5.52 -2.30
CA THR A 4 -14.23 5.59 -3.77
C THR A 4 -15.73 5.56 -4.08
N ILE A 5 -16.24 6.57 -4.81
CA ILE A 5 -17.69 6.76 -5.05
C ILE A 5 -18.04 6.56 -6.54
N LEU A 6 -18.90 5.56 -6.85
CA LEU A 6 -19.23 5.12 -8.22
C LEU A 6 -20.72 4.72 -8.44
N GLY A 7 -21.25 4.98 -9.64
CA GLY A 7 -22.55 4.53 -10.13
C GLY A 7 -22.83 4.88 -11.60
N HIS A 8 -23.35 3.93 -12.39
CA HIS A 8 -23.56 4.10 -13.85
C HIS A 8 -24.85 4.85 -14.24
N PHE A 9 -25.74 5.16 -13.29
CA PHE A 9 -27.05 5.78 -13.56
C PHE A 9 -27.40 6.97 -12.64
N GLY A 10 -26.47 7.42 -11.77
CA GLY A 10 -26.66 8.51 -10.80
C GLY A 10 -25.50 9.51 -10.78
N GLY A 11 -25.63 10.58 -9.99
CA GLY A 11 -24.50 11.48 -9.66
C GLY A 11 -23.59 10.87 -8.59
N GLY A 12 -22.37 11.39 -8.46
CA GLY A 12 -21.36 10.92 -7.51
C GLY A 12 -21.70 11.36 -6.09
N LEU A 13 -21.73 12.68 -5.84
CA LEU A 13 -22.12 13.26 -4.55
C LEU A 13 -23.14 14.39 -4.75
N ALA A 14 -24.29 14.29 -4.09
CA ALA A 14 -25.29 15.37 -4.05
C ALA A 14 -25.31 16.01 -2.66
N LEU A 15 -25.10 17.33 -2.60
CA LEU A 15 -24.87 18.06 -1.35
C LEU A 15 -25.97 19.10 -1.10
N SER A 16 -26.67 18.94 0.03
CA SER A 16 -27.55 19.96 0.62
C SER A 16 -26.92 20.46 1.91
N LEU A 17 -26.25 21.60 1.83
CA LEU A 17 -25.38 22.11 2.90
C LEU A 17 -26.08 23.18 3.73
N TYR A 18 -26.35 22.86 4.99
CA TYR A 18 -26.88 23.80 5.99
C TYR A 18 -25.77 24.51 6.78
N THR A 19 -24.52 24.04 6.64
CA THR A 19 -23.32 24.60 7.29
C THR A 19 -22.12 24.51 6.33
N ASN A 20 -21.03 25.23 6.63
CA ASN A 20 -19.75 25.11 5.91
C ASN A 20 -18.85 24.00 6.49
N GLY A 21 -19.40 23.10 7.29
CA GLY A 21 -18.63 22.12 8.07
C GLY A 21 -18.26 20.84 7.32
N LEU A 22 -18.73 20.66 6.07
CA LEU A 22 -18.39 19.48 5.29
C LEU A 22 -17.00 19.64 4.67
N LEU A 23 -16.09 18.75 5.02
CA LEU A 23 -14.82 18.56 4.35
C LEU A 23 -14.88 17.30 3.47
N LEU A 24 -14.48 17.42 2.21
CA LEU A 24 -14.24 16.30 1.31
C LEU A 24 -12.78 16.35 0.88
N ALA A 25 -11.97 15.41 1.38
CA ALA A 25 -10.56 15.32 1.05
C ALA A 25 -10.12 13.92 0.64
N ASN A 26 -9.15 13.83 -0.28
CA ASN A 26 -8.53 12.59 -0.73
C ASN A 26 -9.51 11.55 -1.30
N ASN A 27 -10.59 11.98 -1.96
CA ASN A 27 -11.59 11.07 -2.54
C ASN A 27 -11.37 10.88 -4.04
N ILE A 28 -11.59 9.66 -4.53
CA ILE A 28 -11.81 9.41 -5.96
C ILE A 28 -13.32 9.38 -6.23
N ILE A 29 -13.79 10.29 -7.07
CA ILE A 29 -15.20 10.40 -7.48
C ILE A 29 -15.24 10.28 -9.01
N ALA A 30 -15.40 9.06 -9.49
CA ALA A 30 -15.20 8.76 -10.91
C ALA A 30 -16.23 7.81 -11.50
N SER A 31 -16.35 7.86 -12.83
CA SER A 31 -17.27 7.02 -13.61
C SER A 31 -18.75 7.15 -13.24
N ASN A 32 -19.14 8.31 -12.72
CA ASN A 32 -20.55 8.67 -12.51
C ASN A 32 -21.06 9.51 -13.68
N SER A 33 -22.38 9.72 -13.73
CA SER A 33 -22.96 10.69 -14.68
C SER A 33 -22.55 12.12 -14.36
N SER A 34 -22.32 12.45 -13.09
CA SER A 34 -21.80 13.72 -12.61
C SER A 34 -20.99 13.50 -11.33
N GLY A 35 -20.02 14.36 -11.03
CA GLY A 35 -19.19 14.26 -9.82
C GLY A 35 -19.88 14.86 -8.60
N ILE A 36 -19.35 15.96 -8.10
CA ILE A 36 -19.89 16.68 -6.94
C ILE A 36 -20.92 17.71 -7.43
N TRP A 37 -22.14 17.58 -6.93
CA TRP A 37 -23.24 18.50 -7.18
C TRP A 37 -23.67 19.15 -5.88
N ARG A 38 -23.83 20.48 -5.89
CA ARG A 38 -24.43 21.23 -4.78
C ARG A 38 -25.80 21.75 -5.18
N GLU A 39 -26.75 21.66 -4.27
CA GLU A 39 -28.06 22.30 -4.42
C GLU A 39 -27.90 23.83 -4.53
N SER A 40 -28.54 24.43 -5.53
CA SER A 40 -28.29 25.84 -5.91
C SER A 40 -28.92 26.85 -4.94
N TYR A 41 -29.94 26.45 -4.18
CA TYR A 41 -30.61 27.29 -3.20
C TYR A 41 -29.77 27.56 -1.94
N PHE A 42 -28.74 26.75 -1.67
CA PHE A 42 -27.84 26.94 -0.53
C PHE A 42 -26.59 27.73 -0.93
N THR A 43 -26.16 28.64 -0.04
CA THR A 43 -24.94 29.44 -0.20
C THR A 43 -23.73 28.84 0.50
N ASN A 44 -23.95 27.93 1.45
CA ASN A 44 -22.90 27.22 2.16
C ASN A 44 -22.05 26.38 1.20
N GLN A 45 -20.74 26.34 1.45
CA GLN A 45 -19.78 25.60 0.62
C GLN A 45 -19.11 24.49 1.43
N PRO A 46 -18.82 23.34 0.81
CA PRO A 46 -17.90 22.39 1.40
C PRO A 46 -16.46 22.91 1.26
N VAL A 47 -15.57 22.41 2.10
CA VAL A 47 -14.14 22.48 1.86
C VAL A 47 -13.77 21.27 1.02
N LEU A 48 -13.24 21.49 -0.18
CA LEU A 48 -12.76 20.42 -1.07
C LEU A 48 -11.24 20.49 -1.12
N LEU A 49 -10.57 19.35 -0.91
CA LEU A 49 -9.12 19.26 -0.89
C LEU A 49 -8.63 17.97 -1.56
N HIS A 50 -7.77 18.07 -2.57
CA HIS A 50 -7.09 16.89 -3.13
C HIS A 50 -8.03 15.72 -3.50
N ASN A 51 -9.14 16.02 -4.18
CA ASN A 51 -10.04 15.00 -4.73
C ASN A 51 -9.72 14.72 -6.21
N CYS A 52 -9.81 13.46 -6.61
CA CYS A 52 -9.62 13.00 -7.99
C CYS A 52 -11.02 12.79 -8.62
N VAL A 53 -11.49 13.74 -9.43
CA VAL A 53 -12.89 13.77 -9.90
C VAL A 53 -12.98 13.64 -11.42
N HIS A 54 -13.54 12.53 -11.92
CA HIS A 54 -13.59 12.24 -13.36
C HIS A 54 -14.88 11.53 -13.80
N ASN A 55 -15.81 12.30 -14.38
CA ASN A 55 -17.18 11.88 -14.66
C ASN A 55 -17.61 12.32 -16.06
N SER A 56 -18.66 11.69 -16.61
CA SER A 56 -18.99 11.82 -18.03
C SER A 56 -19.63 13.15 -18.43
N ASN A 57 -20.50 13.74 -17.59
CA ASN A 57 -21.17 15.01 -17.93
C ASN A 57 -20.51 16.23 -17.28
N ALA A 58 -20.29 16.20 -15.96
CA ALA A 58 -19.67 17.30 -15.22
C ALA A 58 -19.03 16.79 -13.93
N ASN A 59 -17.88 17.35 -13.55
CA ASN A 59 -17.20 17.00 -12.30
C ASN A 59 -17.67 17.83 -11.11
N TYR A 60 -18.00 19.10 -11.32
CA TYR A 60 -18.49 20.01 -10.30
C TYR A 60 -19.68 20.79 -10.85
N ILE A 61 -20.82 20.77 -10.14
CA ILE A 61 -22.05 21.47 -10.53
C ILE A 61 -22.51 22.37 -9.39
N ASN A 62 -22.73 23.66 -9.68
CA ASN A 62 -23.03 24.73 -8.73
C ASN A 62 -21.94 25.01 -7.68
N LEU A 63 -20.77 24.40 -7.82
CA LEU A 63 -19.56 24.68 -7.06
C LEU A 63 -18.33 24.52 -7.96
N SER A 64 -17.17 24.92 -7.45
CA SER A 64 -15.89 24.79 -8.15
C SER A 64 -15.00 23.78 -7.44
N ALA A 65 -14.02 23.24 -8.17
CA ALA A 65 -12.96 22.42 -7.58
C ALA A 65 -12.24 23.20 -6.47
N GLY A 66 -11.86 22.50 -5.40
CA GLY A 66 -11.07 23.05 -4.31
C GLY A 66 -9.57 23.02 -4.55
N VAL A 67 -8.81 23.23 -3.48
CA VAL A 67 -7.34 23.26 -3.53
C VAL A 67 -6.81 21.83 -3.70
N GLY A 68 -5.92 21.62 -4.67
CA GLY A 68 -5.35 20.30 -4.94
C GLY A 68 -6.30 19.31 -5.62
N ASP A 69 -7.59 19.65 -5.76
CA ASP A 69 -8.53 18.86 -6.55
C ASP A 69 -8.06 18.77 -8.00
N MET A 70 -8.24 17.59 -8.59
CA MET A 70 -7.89 17.30 -9.97
C MET A 70 -9.08 16.72 -10.73
N GLN A 71 -9.08 17.00 -12.03
CA GLN A 71 -10.10 16.53 -12.96
C GLN A 71 -9.48 15.58 -13.98
N ALA A 72 -9.04 14.42 -13.50
CA ALA A 72 -8.26 13.46 -14.29
C ALA A 72 -8.72 12.03 -14.03
N ASP A 73 -8.61 11.17 -15.05
CA ASP A 73 -8.96 9.75 -14.93
C ASP A 73 -8.09 9.07 -13.87
N PRO A 74 -8.67 8.42 -12.84
CA PRO A 74 -7.90 7.71 -11.81
C PRO A 74 -7.16 6.46 -12.33
N ARG A 75 -7.43 6.01 -13.56
CA ARG A 75 -6.76 4.86 -14.20
C ARG A 75 -6.81 3.60 -13.34
N PHE A 76 -8.02 3.20 -12.93
CA PHE A 76 -8.22 1.96 -12.17
C PHE A 76 -7.74 0.72 -12.92
N VAL A 77 -7.21 -0.26 -12.18
CA VAL A 77 -6.76 -1.56 -12.71
C VAL A 77 -7.91 -2.30 -13.38
N ASN A 78 -8.99 -2.57 -12.64
CA ASN A 78 -10.17 -3.24 -13.19
C ASN A 78 -11.44 -2.90 -12.42
N ARG A 79 -11.92 -1.67 -12.59
CA ARG A 79 -13.17 -1.20 -11.96
C ARG A 79 -14.38 -2.09 -12.25
N ALA A 80 -14.43 -2.73 -13.42
CA ALA A 80 -15.56 -3.58 -13.81
C ALA A 80 -15.62 -4.88 -12.99
N ALA A 81 -14.47 -5.34 -12.49
CA ALA A 81 -14.36 -6.47 -11.57
C ALA A 81 -14.35 -6.04 -10.08
N GLY A 82 -14.47 -4.74 -9.78
CA GLY A 82 -14.39 -4.20 -8.43
C GLY A 82 -12.97 -3.97 -7.91
N ASP A 83 -11.96 -4.05 -8.78
CA ASP A 83 -10.58 -3.71 -8.44
C ASP A 83 -10.35 -2.21 -8.67
N PHE A 84 -10.31 -1.48 -7.56
CA PHE A 84 -10.18 -0.03 -7.51
C PHE A 84 -8.76 0.43 -7.17
N HIS A 85 -7.77 -0.46 -7.19
CA HIS A 85 -6.38 -0.04 -7.25
C HIS A 85 -6.15 0.82 -8.49
N VAL A 86 -5.24 1.78 -8.39
CA VAL A 86 -4.83 2.62 -9.51
C VAL A 86 -3.62 2.01 -10.21
N LEU A 87 -3.54 2.19 -11.53
CA LEU A 87 -2.38 1.77 -12.31
C LEU A 87 -1.20 2.71 -12.11
N ALA A 88 0.01 2.22 -12.31
CA ALA A 88 1.23 3.02 -12.37
C ALA A 88 1.07 4.23 -13.32
N GLY A 89 1.48 5.41 -12.85
CA GLY A 89 1.30 6.68 -13.55
C GLY A 89 -0.13 7.22 -13.51
N SER A 90 -0.97 6.76 -12.58
CA SER A 90 -2.23 7.43 -12.25
C SER A 90 -1.96 8.84 -11.71
N PRO A 91 -2.75 9.85 -12.10
CA PRO A 91 -2.63 11.19 -11.54
C PRO A 91 -2.99 11.26 -10.06
N CYS A 92 -3.68 10.26 -9.52
CA CYS A 92 -4.06 10.24 -8.11
C CYS A 92 -2.92 9.75 -7.18
N ILE A 93 -1.82 9.23 -7.74
CA ILE A 93 -0.61 8.82 -6.99
C ILE A 93 0.17 10.07 -6.53
N ASP A 94 0.63 10.07 -5.28
CA ASP A 94 1.41 11.15 -4.65
C ASP A 94 0.75 12.54 -4.68
N ALA A 95 -0.57 12.57 -4.86
CA ALA A 95 -1.33 13.78 -5.10
C ALA A 95 -2.25 14.20 -3.94
N GLY A 96 -2.31 13.40 -2.89
CA GLY A 96 -3.13 13.59 -1.70
C GLY A 96 -2.57 14.59 -0.69
N THR A 97 -3.26 14.67 0.45
CA THR A 97 -2.89 15.50 1.60
C THR A 97 -2.99 14.70 2.89
N ASN A 98 -2.20 15.06 3.90
CA ASN A 98 -2.26 14.45 5.23
C ASN A 98 -3.53 14.80 6.02
N LEU A 99 -4.28 15.82 5.59
CA LEU A 99 -5.47 16.29 6.30
C LEU A 99 -6.53 15.20 6.33
N PHE A 100 -6.74 14.64 7.53
CA PHE A 100 -7.69 13.55 7.79
C PHE A 100 -7.43 12.29 6.95
N ALA A 101 -6.19 12.11 6.46
CA ALA A 101 -5.75 10.86 5.89
C ALA A 101 -5.61 9.81 7.01
N PRO A 102 -6.18 8.60 6.85
CA PRO A 102 -5.92 7.50 7.75
C PRO A 102 -4.44 7.07 7.69
N ALA A 103 -3.94 6.45 8.77
CA ALA A 103 -2.58 5.93 8.83
C ALA A 103 -2.34 4.71 7.91
N ALA A 104 -3.41 4.02 7.51
CA ALA A 104 -3.35 2.88 6.59
C ALA A 104 -4.52 2.93 5.60
N ASP A 105 -4.33 2.32 4.45
CA ASP A 105 -5.32 2.24 3.38
C ASP A 105 -6.42 1.19 3.67
N PHE A 106 -7.25 0.88 2.66
CA PHE A 106 -8.33 -0.10 2.81
C PHE A 106 -7.84 -1.54 3.06
N GLU A 107 -6.65 -1.90 2.60
CA GLU A 107 -6.04 -3.22 2.76
C GLU A 107 -5.08 -3.31 3.95
N GLY A 108 -4.85 -2.19 4.64
CA GLY A 108 -3.97 -2.09 5.78
C GLY A 108 -2.52 -1.76 5.41
N VAL A 109 -2.25 -1.36 4.16
CA VAL A 109 -0.94 -0.84 3.75
C VAL A 109 -0.72 0.52 4.39
N ALA A 110 0.47 0.75 4.94
CA ALA A 110 0.83 2.00 5.59
C ALA A 110 0.76 3.19 4.62
N ARG A 111 0.56 4.39 5.18
CA ARG A 111 0.49 5.64 4.42
C ARG A 111 1.29 6.76 5.10
N PRO A 112 1.95 7.64 4.33
CA PRO A 112 2.12 7.60 2.87
C PRO A 112 3.29 6.72 2.41
N LEU A 113 3.30 6.30 1.14
CA LEU A 113 4.44 5.66 0.47
C LEU A 113 5.01 6.54 -0.67
N ASP A 114 6.20 6.21 -1.18
CA ASP A 114 6.79 6.85 -2.37
C ASP A 114 6.25 6.19 -3.66
N GLY A 115 5.05 6.64 -4.08
CA GLY A 115 4.29 6.01 -5.15
C GLY A 115 4.90 6.14 -6.55
N ASP A 116 5.79 7.11 -6.77
CA ASP A 116 6.49 7.33 -8.04
C ASP A 116 8.02 7.06 -8.00
N ALA A 117 8.53 6.59 -6.86
CA ALA A 117 9.93 6.27 -6.60
C ALA A 117 10.91 7.42 -6.87
N ASN A 118 10.49 8.66 -6.58
CA ASN A 118 11.33 9.85 -6.74
C ASN A 118 12.06 10.25 -5.43
N GLY A 119 11.81 9.56 -4.32
CA GLY A 119 12.34 9.83 -3.00
C GLY A 119 11.55 10.86 -2.18
N ILE A 120 10.34 11.24 -2.61
CA ILE A 120 9.46 12.19 -1.92
C ILE A 120 8.13 11.50 -1.61
N VAL A 121 8.01 11.05 -0.37
CA VAL A 121 6.83 10.35 0.15
C VAL A 121 5.61 11.29 0.22
N ARG A 122 4.47 10.90 -0.40
CA ARG A 122 3.21 11.66 -0.38
C ARG A 122 2.00 10.72 -0.33
N TRP A 123 0.88 11.24 0.15
CA TRP A 123 -0.35 10.45 0.23
C TRP A 123 -0.95 10.26 -1.15
N ASP A 124 -1.53 9.09 -1.40
CA ASP A 124 -2.40 8.91 -2.55
C ASP A 124 -3.82 9.41 -2.30
N ILE A 125 -4.44 9.94 -3.36
CA ILE A 125 -5.88 10.20 -3.37
C ILE A 125 -6.62 8.89 -3.63
N GLY A 126 -7.57 8.55 -2.75
CA GLY A 126 -8.40 7.35 -2.87
C GLY A 126 -8.21 6.36 -1.72
N ALA A 127 -8.88 5.21 -1.84
CA ALA A 127 -8.96 4.21 -0.76
C ALA A 127 -7.72 3.32 -0.63
N PHE A 128 -6.94 3.18 -1.70
CA PHE A 128 -5.77 2.30 -1.79
C PHE A 128 -4.51 3.14 -1.94
N GLU A 129 -3.44 2.73 -1.26
CA GLU A 129 -2.11 3.31 -1.44
C GLU A 129 -1.38 2.52 -2.52
N PHE A 130 -0.73 3.21 -3.45
CA PHE A 130 0.01 2.60 -4.54
C PHE A 130 1.41 2.21 -4.05
N VAL A 131 1.66 0.91 -4.02
CA VAL A 131 2.95 0.33 -3.64
C VAL A 131 3.84 0.24 -4.88
N HIS A 132 4.81 1.14 -5.02
CA HIS A 132 5.71 1.12 -6.16
C HIS A 132 6.67 -0.09 -6.10
N PRO A 133 6.86 -0.87 -7.18
CA PRO A 133 7.63 -2.12 -7.14
C PRO A 133 9.13 -1.99 -6.79
N THR A 134 9.66 -0.77 -6.80
CA THR A 134 11.07 -0.49 -6.51
C THR A 134 11.29 0.66 -5.54
N ALA A 135 10.22 1.22 -4.97
CA ALA A 135 10.38 2.19 -3.89
C ALA A 135 10.83 1.47 -2.62
N ASP A 136 11.46 2.24 -1.76
CA ASP A 136 11.97 1.89 -0.43
C ASP A 136 11.72 3.16 0.39
N THR A 137 10.51 3.25 0.94
CA THR A 137 9.92 4.46 1.49
C THR A 137 10.65 4.92 2.76
N ASP A 138 11.10 3.97 3.59
CA ASP A 138 11.81 4.26 4.84
C ASP A 138 13.34 4.17 4.71
N GLY A 139 13.86 3.60 3.62
CA GLY A 139 15.28 3.57 3.30
C GLY A 139 16.07 2.49 4.02
N ASP A 140 15.41 1.44 4.53
CA ASP A 140 16.04 0.34 5.25
C ASP A 140 16.73 -0.68 4.32
N GLY A 141 16.50 -0.56 3.00
CA GLY A 141 17.04 -1.42 1.95
C GLY A 141 16.12 -2.57 1.54
N MET A 142 14.95 -2.71 2.17
CA MET A 142 13.83 -3.53 1.74
C MET A 142 12.89 -2.66 0.89
N LYS A 143 12.27 -3.26 -0.14
CA LYS A 143 11.34 -2.51 -0.99
C LYS A 143 9.94 -2.60 -0.41
N ASP A 144 9.15 -1.56 -0.56
CA ASP A 144 7.77 -1.52 -0.06
C ASP A 144 6.94 -2.72 -0.53
N ALA A 145 7.12 -3.12 -1.80
CA ALA A 145 6.42 -4.29 -2.36
C ALA A 145 6.85 -5.61 -1.70
N ASP A 146 8.12 -5.76 -1.35
CA ASP A 146 8.64 -6.93 -0.65
C ASP A 146 8.17 -6.95 0.81
N GLU A 147 8.02 -5.78 1.44
CA GLU A 147 7.53 -5.61 2.82
C GLU A 147 6.05 -5.91 2.96
N VAL A 148 5.22 -5.45 2.02
CA VAL A 148 3.80 -5.83 1.95
C VAL A 148 3.66 -7.36 1.85
N ILE A 149 4.51 -8.00 1.04
CA ILE A 149 4.56 -9.47 0.95
C ILE A 149 5.03 -10.10 2.28
N ALA A 150 5.99 -9.49 2.98
CA ALA A 150 6.49 -9.96 4.26
C ALA A 150 5.54 -9.71 5.44
N GLY A 151 4.65 -8.74 5.32
CA GLY A 151 3.77 -8.27 6.38
C GLY A 151 4.45 -7.39 7.40
N THR A 152 5.42 -6.61 6.94
CA THR A 152 6.05 -5.53 7.69
C THR A 152 5.50 -4.18 7.23
N ASP A 153 5.78 -3.11 7.99
CA ASP A 153 5.34 -1.74 7.72
C ASP A 153 6.35 -0.99 6.85
N PRO A 154 6.03 -0.70 5.56
CA PRO A 154 6.97 -0.05 4.64
C PRO A 154 7.35 1.41 4.96
N SER A 155 6.78 1.96 6.02
CA SER A 155 7.06 3.32 6.48
C SER A 155 7.89 3.35 7.76
N ASN A 156 8.42 2.21 8.20
CA ASN A 156 9.07 2.03 9.48
C ASN A 156 10.35 1.19 9.37
N GLU A 157 11.51 1.87 9.33
CA GLU A 157 12.85 1.30 9.15
C GLU A 157 13.26 0.22 10.18
N ASP A 158 12.52 0.11 11.29
CA ASP A 158 12.75 -0.88 12.35
C ASP A 158 11.95 -2.19 12.14
N ASP A 159 10.91 -2.18 11.30
CA ASP A 159 10.02 -3.30 11.01
C ASP A 159 10.32 -3.89 9.63
N PHE A 160 11.23 -4.85 9.59
CA PHE A 160 11.61 -5.54 8.36
C PHE A 160 11.86 -7.02 8.58
N LEU A 161 11.79 -7.80 7.50
CA LEU A 161 11.95 -9.24 7.59
C LEU A 161 13.40 -9.63 7.88
N ARG A 162 13.66 -10.09 9.11
CA ARG A 162 15.00 -10.55 9.51
C ARG A 162 14.99 -11.84 10.32
N ILE A 163 16.17 -12.47 10.36
CA ILE A 163 16.47 -13.51 11.33
C ILE A 163 16.83 -12.80 12.64
N GLU A 164 15.99 -12.96 13.66
CA GLU A 164 16.14 -12.32 14.97
C GLU A 164 17.24 -12.98 15.79
N ARG A 165 17.38 -14.30 15.67
CA ARG A 165 18.39 -15.05 16.42
C ARG A 165 18.86 -16.29 15.67
N ILE A 166 20.15 -16.58 15.83
CA ILE A 166 20.76 -17.83 15.39
C ILE A 166 21.37 -18.51 16.60
N SER A 167 20.95 -19.75 16.87
CA SER A 167 21.52 -20.59 17.93
C SER A 167 22.22 -21.80 17.31
N VAL A 168 23.40 -22.16 17.80
CA VAL A 168 24.18 -23.29 17.27
C VAL A 168 24.67 -24.21 18.38
N VAL A 169 24.41 -25.51 18.22
CA VAL A 169 24.93 -26.58 19.09
C VAL A 169 25.50 -27.69 18.21
N GLY A 170 26.83 -27.80 18.16
CA GLY A 170 27.52 -28.71 17.24
C GLY A 170 27.19 -28.36 15.78
N THR A 171 26.61 -29.31 15.05
CA THR A 171 26.17 -29.12 13.66
C THR A 171 24.69 -28.71 13.53
N ASN A 172 23.99 -28.54 14.65
CA ASN A 172 22.57 -28.16 14.67
C ASN A 172 22.45 -26.65 14.86
N GLY A 173 21.90 -25.96 13.87
CA GLY A 173 21.50 -24.57 13.94
C GLY A 173 19.99 -24.43 14.15
N LEU A 174 19.58 -23.33 14.77
CA LEU A 174 18.19 -22.91 14.88
C LEU A 174 18.11 -21.44 14.48
N LEU A 175 17.33 -21.14 13.45
CA LEU A 175 17.03 -19.77 13.02
C LEU A 175 15.68 -19.37 13.60
N GLU A 176 15.63 -18.25 14.31
CA GLU A 176 14.40 -17.69 14.84
C GLU A 176 14.08 -16.38 14.14
N PHE A 177 12.82 -16.19 13.77
CA PHE A 177 12.34 -15.00 13.07
C PHE A 177 10.88 -14.73 13.42
N ASN A 178 10.50 -13.46 13.43
CA ASN A 178 9.11 -13.07 13.56
C ASN A 178 8.35 -13.48 12.29
N SER A 179 7.16 -14.06 12.46
CA SER A 179 6.34 -14.53 11.35
C SER A 179 4.96 -13.90 11.38
N GLN A 180 4.35 -13.78 10.21
CA GLN A 180 3.02 -13.25 10.02
C GLN A 180 2.08 -14.35 9.51
N ALA A 181 0.86 -14.42 10.04
CA ALA A 181 -0.15 -15.36 9.56
C ALA A 181 -0.49 -15.08 8.08
N GLY A 182 -0.95 -16.10 7.36
CA GLY A 182 -1.28 -15.98 5.93
C GLY A 182 -0.07 -15.95 4.99
N ARG A 183 1.15 -16.20 5.50
CA ARG A 183 2.39 -16.28 4.73
C ARG A 183 3.06 -17.65 4.87
N LEU A 184 3.87 -17.98 3.87
CA LEU A 184 4.73 -19.15 3.85
C LEU A 184 6.19 -18.72 3.77
N TYR A 185 6.99 -19.25 4.69
CA TYR A 185 8.41 -18.95 4.79
C TYR A 185 9.27 -20.07 4.22
N GLY A 186 10.41 -19.71 3.67
CA GLY A 186 11.45 -20.62 3.22
C GLY A 186 12.82 -20.14 3.67
N ILE A 187 13.73 -21.07 3.86
CA ILE A 187 15.12 -20.79 4.20
C ILE A 187 15.97 -21.32 3.05
N VAL A 188 16.81 -20.44 2.52
CA VAL A 188 17.86 -20.81 1.58
C VAL A 188 19.21 -20.60 2.23
N ALA A 189 20.20 -21.40 1.83
CA ALA A 189 21.57 -21.27 2.30
C ALA A 189 22.55 -21.20 1.15
N SER A 190 23.69 -20.56 1.40
CA SER A 190 24.85 -20.59 0.53
C SER A 190 26.12 -20.78 1.36
N PRO A 191 27.12 -21.54 0.87
CA PRO A 191 28.41 -21.64 1.56
C PRO A 191 29.31 -20.40 1.34
N THR A 192 28.92 -19.47 0.45
CA THR A 192 29.72 -18.30 0.08
C THR A 192 28.86 -17.06 -0.13
N LEU A 193 29.37 -15.87 0.24
CA LEU A 193 28.80 -14.58 -0.15
C LEU A 193 29.67 -13.97 -1.27
N THR A 194 29.39 -14.34 -2.51
CA THR A 194 30.00 -13.74 -3.70
C THR A 194 28.90 -13.29 -4.66
N ALA A 195 29.23 -12.43 -5.64
CA ALA A 195 28.26 -11.94 -6.62
C ALA A 195 27.61 -13.05 -7.49
N SER A 196 28.20 -14.25 -7.51
CA SER A 196 27.71 -15.43 -8.22
C SER A 196 27.25 -16.53 -7.27
N ASN A 197 26.88 -16.20 -6.03
CA ASN A 197 26.47 -17.17 -5.03
C ASN A 197 25.23 -17.97 -5.49
N LEU A 198 25.31 -19.29 -5.33
CA LEU A 198 24.16 -20.17 -5.49
C LEU A 198 23.49 -20.35 -4.13
N TRP A 199 22.22 -19.98 -4.06
CA TRP A 199 21.36 -20.20 -2.90
C TRP A 199 20.58 -21.50 -3.10
N ALA A 200 20.76 -22.45 -2.20
CA ALA A 200 20.06 -23.73 -2.21
C ALA A 200 18.95 -23.72 -1.15
N SER A 201 17.79 -24.30 -1.50
CA SER A 201 16.69 -24.48 -0.54
C SER A 201 17.09 -25.41 0.60
N VAL A 202 16.92 -24.95 1.83
CA VAL A 202 17.10 -25.73 3.07
C VAL A 202 15.75 -26.24 3.54
N THR A 203 14.75 -25.37 3.56
CA THR A 203 13.37 -25.67 3.92
C THR A 203 12.45 -24.69 3.21
N ASN A 204 11.23 -25.10 2.89
CA ASN A 204 10.24 -24.26 2.24
C ASN A 204 8.85 -24.59 2.77
N GLY A 205 7.95 -23.61 2.72
CA GLY A 205 6.54 -23.79 3.08
C GLY A 205 6.28 -23.83 4.58
N ILE A 206 7.11 -23.18 5.41
CA ILE A 206 6.87 -23.04 6.84
C ILE A 206 5.67 -22.08 7.01
N PRO A 207 4.53 -22.51 7.56
CA PRO A 207 3.39 -21.62 7.75
C PRO A 207 3.66 -20.58 8.84
N GLY A 208 3.45 -19.31 8.50
CA GLY A 208 3.52 -18.21 9.45
C GLY A 208 2.40 -18.29 10.49
N THR A 209 2.72 -17.92 11.72
CA THR A 209 1.80 -18.04 12.87
C THR A 209 1.37 -16.71 13.47
N GLY A 210 1.95 -15.59 13.02
CA GLY A 210 1.77 -14.29 13.67
C GLY A 210 2.65 -14.11 14.92
N ALA A 211 3.59 -15.02 15.15
CA ALA A 211 4.50 -15.01 16.29
C ALA A 211 5.91 -15.45 15.87
N LEU A 212 6.85 -15.42 16.82
CA LEU A 212 8.20 -15.94 16.63
C LEU A 212 8.16 -17.43 16.23
N LEU A 213 8.81 -17.77 15.11
CA LEU A 213 9.03 -19.14 14.67
C LEU A 213 10.49 -19.52 14.83
N ALA A 214 10.72 -20.82 15.01
CA ALA A 214 12.04 -21.41 15.06
C ALA A 214 12.16 -22.51 14.01
N ALA A 215 13.16 -22.42 13.15
CA ALA A 215 13.38 -23.35 12.05
C ALA A 215 14.76 -24.01 12.18
N PRO A 216 14.83 -25.34 12.32
CA PRO A 216 16.09 -26.04 12.42
C PRO A 216 16.84 -26.02 11.08
N VAL A 217 18.16 -25.86 11.15
CA VAL A 217 19.07 -25.93 10.00
C VAL A 217 20.28 -26.79 10.33
N SER A 218 20.83 -27.47 9.33
CA SER A 218 22.07 -28.24 9.49
C SER A 218 23.27 -27.41 9.04
N ILE A 219 24.33 -27.40 9.86
CA ILE A 219 25.59 -26.71 9.57
C ILE A 219 26.59 -27.77 9.10
N THR A 220 26.75 -27.88 7.79
CA THR A 220 27.49 -28.96 7.13
C THR A 220 28.87 -28.55 6.57
N SER A 221 29.28 -27.30 6.78
CA SER A 221 30.51 -26.72 6.26
C SER A 221 31.08 -25.73 7.29
N THR A 222 32.29 -25.22 7.03
CA THR A 222 32.97 -24.24 7.88
C THR A 222 32.31 -22.85 7.84
N GLN A 223 31.55 -22.53 6.80
CA GLN A 223 30.82 -21.27 6.64
C GLN A 223 29.49 -21.48 5.93
N HIS A 224 28.41 -21.01 6.55
CA HIS A 224 27.06 -21.02 5.99
C HIS A 224 26.43 -19.65 6.14
N PHE A 225 25.80 -19.19 5.08
CA PHE A 225 25.01 -17.97 5.04
C PHE A 225 23.56 -18.38 4.78
N TYR A 226 22.64 -17.78 5.52
CA TYR A 226 21.21 -18.08 5.41
C TYR A 226 20.46 -16.84 4.96
N ARG A 227 19.41 -17.04 4.16
CA ARG A 227 18.44 -16.01 3.82
C ARG A 227 17.04 -16.54 4.02
N LEU A 228 16.22 -15.75 4.69
CA LEU A 228 14.80 -16.00 4.83
C LEU A 228 14.08 -15.51 3.56
N GLN A 229 13.10 -16.28 3.11
CA GLN A 229 12.22 -15.96 2.00
C GLN A 229 10.79 -16.04 2.50
N VAL A 230 9.92 -15.19 1.96
CA VAL A 230 8.51 -15.14 2.30
C VAL A 230 7.69 -15.01 1.04
N ARG A 231 6.48 -15.57 1.06
CA ARG A 231 5.45 -15.38 0.05
C ARG A 231 4.08 -15.47 0.70
N LEU A 232 3.06 -14.91 0.07
CA LEU A 232 1.68 -15.10 0.48
C LEU A 232 1.29 -16.59 0.41
N SER A 233 0.49 -17.03 1.39
CA SER A 233 -0.16 -18.34 1.33
C SER A 233 -1.20 -18.35 0.20
N PRO A 234 -1.36 -19.47 -0.53
CA PRO A 234 -2.50 -19.69 -1.39
C PRO A 234 -3.82 -19.68 -0.61
#